data_AF-A0A1E5QNS6-F1
#
_entry.id   AF-A0A1E5QNS6-F1
#
_cell.length_a   1.000
_cell.length_b   1.000
_cell.length_c   1.000
_cell.angle_alpha   90.00
_cell.angle_beta   90.00
_cell.angle_gamma   90.00
#
_symmetry.space_group_name_H-M   'P 1'
#
loop_
_entity.id
_entity.type
_entity.pdbx_description
1 polymer ?
#
loop_
_entity_poly.entity_id
_entity_poly.type
_entity_poly.pdbx_seq_one_letter_code
_entity_poly.pdbx_strand_id
1 'polypeptide(L)'
;MKLKHYLTIFSLALLIGFPSITINKAANPPIENLPDGIYLYGETAEPNQAGEHYIIFRKSNDRLMGFSYYRNTSENFCFSGVVTGNALSNVTFSETSVPDPDRPLTVSLSTGHSWDLSKFIPVKGTDSQVNAETEIERCTQLLQGSVPR
;
A
#
# COMPACT_ATOMS: atom_id res chain seq x y z
N MET A 1 -55.52 -60.92 -9.99
CA MET A 1 -54.35 -61.55 -10.64
C MET A 1 -53.15 -60.60 -10.47
N LYS A 2 -52.12 -61.03 -9.70
CA LYS A 2 -50.74 -60.48 -9.52
C LYS A 2 -50.62 -59.04 -8.95
N LEU A 3 -50.24 -58.79 -7.69
CA LEU A 3 -48.96 -58.97 -6.95
C LEU A 3 -47.75 -58.21 -7.53
N LYS A 4 -47.23 -57.22 -6.77
CA LYS A 4 -45.82 -56.72 -6.62
C LYS A 4 -45.85 -55.54 -5.62
N HIS A 5 -45.48 -55.70 -4.34
CA HIS A 5 -44.13 -55.55 -3.73
C HIS A 5 -43.35 -54.30 -4.18
N TYR A 6 -42.93 -53.47 -3.21
CA TYR A 6 -41.63 -52.75 -3.03
C TYR A 6 -41.90 -51.51 -2.15
N LEU A 7 -41.55 -51.47 -0.86
CA LEU A 7 -40.24 -51.42 -0.19
C LEU A 7 -40.06 -50.02 0.43
N THR A 8 -40.11 -50.02 1.75
CA THR A 8 -39.81 -48.93 2.68
C THR A 8 -38.44 -48.29 2.40
N ILE A 9 -38.38 -46.96 2.34
CA ILE A 9 -37.15 -46.21 2.64
C ILE A 9 -37.52 -45.09 3.61
N PHE A 10 -37.21 -45.32 4.88
CA PHE A 10 -37.27 -44.34 5.96
C PHE A 10 -35.96 -43.56 5.91
N SER A 11 -35.93 -42.43 5.18
CA SER A 11 -34.74 -41.58 5.11
C SER A 11 -34.61 -40.79 6.42
N LEU A 12 -33.85 -41.34 7.36
CA LEU A 12 -33.38 -40.66 8.56
C LEU A 12 -32.33 -39.63 8.15
N ALA A 13 -32.73 -38.36 8.05
CA ALA A 13 -31.82 -37.25 7.78
C ALA A 13 -30.91 -37.03 9.00
N LEU A 14 -29.66 -37.49 8.91
CA LEU A 14 -28.63 -37.21 9.91
C LEU A 14 -28.18 -35.75 9.72
N LEU A 15 -28.65 -34.86 10.60
CA LEU A 15 -28.18 -33.48 10.71
C LEU A 15 -26.77 -33.47 11.29
N ILE A 16 -25.76 -33.67 10.43
CA ILE A 16 -24.36 -33.44 10.80
C ILE A 16 -24.15 -31.93 10.80
N GLY A 17 -24.13 -31.33 11.99
CA GLY A 17 -23.73 -29.94 12.19
C GLY A 17 -22.27 -29.78 11.83
N PHE A 18 -21.98 -29.23 10.64
CA PHE A 18 -20.62 -28.80 10.30
C PHE A 18 -20.28 -27.58 11.15
N PRO A 19 -19.24 -27.63 12.00
CA PRO A 19 -18.80 -26.42 12.69
C PRO A 19 -18.36 -25.42 11.63
N SER A 20 -18.99 -24.24 11.62
CA SER A 20 -18.55 -23.14 10.79
C SER A 20 -17.13 -22.76 11.22
N ILE A 21 -16.14 -23.13 10.41
CA ILE A 21 -14.77 -22.66 10.62
C ILE A 21 -14.78 -21.17 10.28
N THR A 22 -14.69 -20.33 11.31
CA THR A 22 -14.49 -18.89 11.13
C THR A 22 -13.06 -18.67 10.65
N ILE A 23 -12.88 -18.50 9.34
CA ILE A 23 -11.58 -18.07 8.79
C ILE A 23 -11.42 -16.59 9.13
N ASN A 24 -10.74 -16.29 10.23
CA ASN A 24 -10.30 -14.92 10.52
C ASN A 24 -9.32 -14.50 9.43
N LYS A 25 -9.73 -13.58 8.55
CA LYS A 25 -8.84 -12.91 7.59
C LYS A 25 -7.73 -12.26 8.40
N ALA A 26 -6.50 -12.76 8.29
CA ALA A 26 -5.35 -12.18 8.96
C ALA A 26 -5.26 -10.69 8.60
N ALA A 27 -5.31 -9.82 9.60
CA ALA A 27 -5.05 -8.41 9.41
C ALA A 27 -3.60 -8.25 8.97
N ASN A 28 -3.34 -7.35 8.01
CA ASN A 28 -1.97 -7.06 7.61
C ASN A 28 -1.21 -6.48 8.81
N PRO A 29 0.06 -6.87 9.02
CA PRO A 29 0.85 -6.28 10.09
C PRO A 29 0.98 -4.76 9.85
N PRO A 30 1.08 -3.95 10.92
CA PRO A 30 1.43 -2.54 10.79
C PRO A 30 2.75 -2.34 10.04
N ILE A 31 2.89 -1.22 9.34
CA ILE A 31 4.07 -0.91 8.51
C ILE A 31 5.36 -0.95 9.34
N GLU A 32 5.33 -0.51 10.60
CA GLU A 32 6.47 -0.58 11.52
C GLU A 32 7.08 -1.99 11.64
N ASN A 33 6.23 -3.01 11.56
CA ASN A 33 6.58 -4.42 11.77
C ASN A 33 6.98 -5.14 10.47
N LEU A 34 6.95 -4.44 9.34
CA LEU A 34 7.46 -4.99 8.09
C LEU A 34 8.98 -5.18 8.19
N PRO A 35 9.55 -6.24 7.58
CA PRO A 35 11.00 -6.33 7.43
C PRO A 35 11.52 -5.20 6.52
N ASP A 36 12.82 -5.00 6.52
CA ASP A 36 13.47 -4.12 5.57
C ASP A 36 13.20 -4.60 4.14
N GLY A 37 12.90 -3.68 3.23
CA GLY A 37 12.49 -4.03 1.87
C GLY A 37 11.76 -2.91 1.15
N ILE A 38 11.31 -3.20 -0.07
CA ILE A 38 10.55 -2.29 -0.93
C ILE A 38 9.10 -2.75 -0.97
N TYR A 39 8.17 -1.81 -0.81
CA TYR A 39 6.75 -2.08 -0.69
C TYR A 39 5.93 -1.16 -1.60
N LEU A 40 4.83 -1.68 -2.13
CA LEU A 40 3.77 -0.91 -2.79
C LEU A 40 2.49 -1.02 -1.96
N TYR A 41 1.97 0.13 -1.57
CA TYR A 41 0.70 0.27 -0.88
C TYR A 41 -0.19 1.25 -1.65
N GLY A 42 -1.51 1.10 -1.57
CA GLY A 42 -2.48 1.93 -2.27
C GLY A 42 -3.79 2.06 -1.48
N GLU A 43 -4.61 3.05 -1.81
CA GLU A 43 -5.97 3.16 -1.25
C GLU A 43 -6.85 1.96 -1.66
N THR A 44 -6.51 1.31 -2.78
CA THR A 44 -7.10 0.04 -3.24
C THR A 44 -6.06 -1.08 -3.28
N ALA A 45 -6.51 -2.32 -3.10
CA ALA A 45 -5.64 -3.49 -3.24
C ALA A 45 -5.38 -3.86 -4.71
N GLU A 46 -6.22 -3.37 -5.62
CA GLU A 46 -6.09 -3.59 -7.05
C GLU A 46 -5.04 -2.62 -7.62
N PRO A 47 -4.05 -3.11 -8.39
CA PRO A 47 -3.04 -2.25 -8.97
C PRO A 47 -3.61 -1.40 -10.12
N ASN A 48 -2.90 -0.32 -10.45
CA ASN A 48 -3.08 0.46 -11.67
C ASN A 48 -4.47 1.09 -11.87
N GLN A 49 -5.26 1.28 -10.81
CA GLN A 49 -6.56 1.93 -10.88
C GLN A 49 -6.41 3.44 -11.07
N ALA A 50 -7.10 4.00 -12.07
CA ALA A 50 -7.02 5.43 -12.40
C ALA A 50 -7.55 6.31 -11.25
N GLY A 51 -6.86 7.41 -10.95
CA GLY A 51 -7.25 8.33 -9.89
C GLY A 51 -6.95 7.85 -8.47
N GLU A 52 -6.63 6.56 -8.27
CA GLU A 52 -6.28 6.03 -6.95
C GLU A 52 -4.88 6.45 -6.52
N HIS A 53 -4.72 6.62 -5.20
CA HIS A 53 -3.47 7.03 -4.57
C HIS A 53 -2.60 5.83 -4.18
N TYR A 54 -1.33 5.87 -4.56
CA TYR A 54 -0.35 4.83 -4.25
C TYR A 54 0.90 5.44 -3.62
N ILE A 55 1.56 4.63 -2.79
CA ILE A 55 2.88 4.91 -2.22
C ILE A 55 3.79 3.72 -2.46
N ILE A 56 5.01 4.01 -2.90
CA ILE A 56 6.10 3.05 -3.00
C ILE A 56 7.18 3.50 -2.04
N PHE A 57 7.67 2.62 -1.19
CA PHE A 57 8.70 2.99 -0.22
C PHE A 57 9.69 1.86 0.04
N ARG A 58 10.93 2.26 0.34
CA ARG A 58 11.92 1.42 1.00
C ARG A 58 11.80 1.64 2.51
N LYS A 59 11.67 0.54 3.25
CA LYS A 59 11.84 0.49 4.70
C LYS A 59 13.26 0.06 5.04
N SER A 60 13.90 0.81 5.93
CA SER A 60 15.19 0.47 6.53
C SER A 60 15.13 0.79 8.01
N ASN A 61 15.02 -0.25 8.85
CA ASN A 61 14.63 -0.16 10.25
C ASN A 61 13.29 0.58 10.41
N ASP A 62 13.29 1.68 11.14
CA ASP A 62 12.15 2.56 11.41
C ASP A 62 12.00 3.68 10.37
N ARG A 63 12.87 3.77 9.37
CA ARG A 63 12.84 4.85 8.39
C ARG A 63 12.18 4.41 7.09
N LEU A 64 11.27 5.25 6.58
CA LEU A 64 10.74 5.14 5.22
C LEU A 64 11.35 6.21 4.32
N MET A 65 11.66 5.82 3.09
CA MET A 65 11.99 6.69 1.96
C MET A 65 11.12 6.26 0.79
N GLY A 66 10.33 7.17 0.22
CA GLY A 66 9.33 6.76 -0.75
C GLY A 66 8.88 7.84 -1.70
N PHE A 67 8.08 7.36 -2.65
CA PHE A 67 7.44 8.09 -3.72
C PHE A 67 5.94 7.87 -3.63
N SER A 68 5.19 8.97 -3.65
CA SER A 68 3.74 9.02 -3.57
C SER A 68 3.20 9.55 -4.89
N TYR A 69 2.16 8.92 -5.45
CA TYR A 69 1.61 9.30 -6.75
C TYR A 69 0.14 8.91 -6.92
N TYR A 70 -0.58 9.72 -7.70
CA TYR A 70 -1.93 9.41 -8.16
C TYR A 70 -1.90 8.92 -9.61
N ARG A 71 -2.60 7.83 -9.90
CA ARG A 71 -2.59 7.23 -11.24
C ARG A 71 -3.26 8.11 -12.28
N ASN A 72 -2.61 8.19 -13.45
CA ASN A 72 -3.04 9.00 -14.60
C ASN A 72 -3.12 10.51 -14.29
N THR A 73 -2.31 10.96 -13.34
CA THR A 73 -2.14 12.38 -13.02
C THR A 73 -0.64 12.73 -13.00
N SER A 74 -0.33 14.02 -12.96
CA SER A 74 1.01 14.51 -12.65
C SER A 74 1.25 14.70 -11.15
N GLU A 75 0.28 14.37 -10.28
CA GLU A 75 0.39 14.59 -8.85
C GLU A 75 1.27 13.51 -8.22
N ASN A 76 2.44 13.94 -7.77
CA ASN A 76 3.39 13.06 -7.10
C ASN A 76 4.30 13.86 -6.17
N PHE A 77 4.84 13.19 -5.15
CA PHE A 77 5.82 13.76 -4.25
C PHE A 77 6.69 12.68 -3.63
N CYS A 78 7.92 13.03 -3.29
CA CYS A 78 8.82 12.23 -2.47
C CYS A 78 8.53 12.47 -0.99
N PHE A 79 8.73 11.45 -0.17
CA PHE A 79 8.60 11.55 1.27
C PHE A 79 9.68 10.76 2.01
N SER A 80 10.04 11.20 3.21
CA SER A 80 10.79 10.38 4.16
C SER A 80 10.38 10.69 5.59
N GLY A 81 10.46 9.71 6.49
CA GLY A 81 10.10 9.89 7.90
C GLY A 81 10.36 8.64 8.72
N VAL A 82 10.01 8.71 10.01
CA VAL A 82 10.12 7.58 10.95
C VAL A 82 8.74 6.96 11.17
N VAL A 83 8.61 5.66 10.95
CA VAL A 83 7.33 4.94 11.08
C VAL A 83 7.10 4.47 12.52
N THR A 84 5.87 4.64 13.01
CA THR A 84 5.35 4.05 14.25
C THR A 84 3.91 3.63 13.99
N GLY A 85 3.61 2.34 14.16
CA GLY A 85 2.40 1.70 13.66
C GLY A 85 2.27 1.85 12.14
N ASN A 86 1.27 2.62 11.73
CA ASN A 86 1.02 3.03 10.34
C ASN A 86 1.17 4.54 10.14
N ALA A 87 1.74 5.27 11.10
CA ALA A 87 1.97 6.70 10.98
C ALA A 87 3.44 7.00 10.72
N LEU A 88 3.72 7.96 9.85
CA LEU A 88 5.03 8.58 9.75
C LEU A 88 5.10 9.81 10.67
N SER A 89 6.28 10.03 11.23
CA SER A 89 6.64 11.20 12.03
C SER A 89 7.91 11.84 11.46
N ASN A 90 8.13 13.13 11.79
CA ASN A 90 9.24 13.93 11.26
C ASN A 90 9.31 13.85 9.73
N VAL A 91 8.16 14.02 9.09
CA VAL A 91 8.01 13.72 7.66
C VAL A 91 8.58 14.88 6.87
N THR A 92 9.50 14.59 5.95
CA THR A 92 9.94 15.54 4.93
C THR A 92 9.27 15.18 3.61
N PHE A 93 8.60 16.15 2.99
CA PHE A 93 8.02 16.03 1.66
C PHE A 93 8.79 16.87 0.65
N SER A 94 8.80 16.44 -0.61
CA SER A 94 9.18 17.31 -1.72
C SER A 94 7.95 17.99 -2.30
N GLU A 95 7.98 19.31 -2.39
CA GLU A 95 7.04 20.12 -3.15
C GLU A 95 7.75 20.57 -4.42
N THR A 96 7.24 20.18 -5.59
CA THR A 96 7.73 20.73 -6.86
C THR A 96 6.98 22.02 -7.16
N SER A 97 7.69 23.11 -7.43
CA SER A 97 7.07 24.33 -7.95
C SER A 97 6.33 24.04 -9.26
N VAL A 98 5.21 24.73 -9.49
CA VAL A 98 4.49 24.69 -10.78
C VAL A 98 5.49 24.93 -11.92
N PRO A 99 5.49 24.10 -12.99
CA PRO A 99 6.34 24.35 -14.15
C PRO A 99 6.04 25.73 -14.76
N ASP A 100 6.99 26.64 -14.63
CA ASP A 100 6.97 27.97 -15.23
C ASP A 100 8.01 27.95 -16.37
N PRO A 101 7.66 28.29 -17.62
CA PRO A 101 8.59 28.23 -18.75
C PRO A 101 9.81 29.13 -18.56
N ASP A 102 9.73 30.16 -17.72
CA ASP A 102 10.80 31.12 -17.46
C ASP A 102 11.54 30.87 -16.14
N ARG A 103 11.15 29.85 -15.35
CA ARG A 103 11.81 29.52 -14.08
C ARG A 103 12.16 28.04 -13.96
N PRO A 104 13.39 27.72 -13.52
CA PRO A 104 13.75 26.33 -13.26
C PRO A 104 12.82 25.73 -12.19
N LEU A 105 12.44 24.46 -12.38
CA LEU A 105 11.76 23.66 -11.36
C LEU A 105 12.52 23.77 -10.04
N THR A 106 11.89 24.37 -9.05
CA THR A 106 12.43 24.48 -7.70
C THR A 106 11.77 23.41 -6.85
N VAL A 107 12.58 22.56 -6.25
CA VAL A 107 12.11 21.58 -5.26
C VAL A 107 12.18 22.26 -3.90
N SER A 108 11.03 22.50 -3.30
CA SER A 108 10.91 22.97 -1.92
C SER A 108 10.72 21.76 -1.01
N LEU A 109 11.31 21.80 0.18
CA LEU A 109 11.07 20.79 1.19
C LEU A 109 10.12 21.36 2.24
N SER A 110 9.07 20.60 2.57
CA SER A 110 8.23 20.88 3.72
C SER A 110 8.36 19.78 4.75
N THR A 111 8.25 20.15 6.02
CA THR A 111 8.27 19.21 7.13
C THR A 111 6.92 19.16 7.83
N GLY A 112 6.38 17.96 7.99
CA GLY A 112 5.13 17.68 8.68
C GLY A 112 5.36 16.92 9.98
N HIS A 113 4.51 17.16 10.97
CA HIS A 113 4.59 16.47 12.26
C HIS A 113 4.21 14.99 12.14
N SER A 114 3.16 14.67 11.37
CA SER A 114 2.76 13.29 11.14
C SER A 114 1.97 13.11 9.84
N TRP A 115 2.08 11.92 9.26
CA TRP A 115 1.24 11.47 8.15
C TRP A 115 0.70 10.07 8.43
N ASP A 116 -0.62 9.94 8.51
CA ASP A 116 -1.30 8.66 8.69
C ASP A 116 -1.35 7.86 7.37
N LEU A 117 -0.73 6.68 7.38
CA LEU A 117 -0.72 5.74 6.25
C LEU A 117 -1.75 4.62 6.41
N SER A 118 -2.59 4.63 7.44
CA SER A 118 -3.54 3.55 7.74
C SER A 118 -4.57 3.31 6.63
N LYS A 119 -4.81 4.32 5.79
CA LYS A 119 -5.69 4.19 4.60
C LYS A 119 -5.07 3.39 3.46
N PHE A 120 -3.74 3.25 3.44
CA PHE A 120 -3.07 2.49 2.38
C PHE A 120 -2.92 1.03 2.79
N ILE A 121 -3.26 0.15 1.87
CA ILE A 121 -3.19 -1.29 2.03
C ILE A 121 -2.23 -1.90 1.01
N PRO A 122 -1.65 -3.09 1.28
CA PRO A 122 -0.81 -3.78 0.30
C PRO A 122 -1.56 -4.00 -1.01
N VAL A 123 -0.93 -3.60 -2.11
CA VAL A 123 -1.44 -3.86 -3.46
C VAL A 123 -1.14 -5.31 -3.84
N LYS A 124 -2.09 -5.97 -4.51
CA LYS A 124 -1.97 -7.35 -4.96
C LYS A 124 -1.08 -7.44 -6.21
N GLY A 125 -0.20 -8.44 -6.24
CA GLY A 125 0.62 -8.77 -7.40
C GLY A 125 1.92 -7.98 -7.50
N THR A 126 2.74 -8.32 -8.49
CA THR A 126 4.04 -7.69 -8.77
C THR A 126 3.95 -6.52 -9.75
N ASP A 127 2.77 -6.28 -10.35
CA ASP A 127 2.55 -5.28 -11.39
C ASP A 127 2.34 -3.88 -10.81
N SER A 128 3.35 -3.38 -10.11
CA SER A 128 3.56 -1.95 -10.03
C SER A 128 4.27 -1.54 -11.31
N GLN A 129 3.56 -0.99 -12.30
CA GLN A 129 4.17 -0.47 -13.55
C GLN A 129 5.21 0.66 -13.31
N VAL A 130 5.42 1.04 -12.06
CA VAL A 130 6.44 1.98 -11.61
C VAL A 130 7.70 1.18 -11.26
N ASN A 131 8.83 1.57 -11.85
CA ASN A 131 10.14 1.08 -11.44
C ASN A 131 10.44 1.64 -10.03
N ALA A 132 10.00 0.88 -9.02
CA ALA A 132 10.03 1.27 -7.62
C ALA A 132 11.43 1.71 -7.16
N GLU A 133 12.45 0.96 -7.55
CA GLU A 133 13.84 1.28 -7.22
C GLU A 133 14.28 2.62 -7.82
N THR A 134 13.94 2.87 -9.09
CA THR A 134 14.30 4.12 -9.77
C THR A 134 13.63 5.32 -9.14
N GLU A 135 12.33 5.24 -8.81
CA GLU A 135 11.64 6.36 -8.16
C GLU A 135 12.10 6.59 -6.72
N ILE A 136 12.36 5.53 -5.96
CA ILE A 136 12.93 5.65 -4.61
C ILE A 136 14.33 6.29 -4.68
N GLU A 137 15.15 5.93 -5.66
CA GLU A 137 16.49 6.52 -5.82
C GLU A 137 16.41 7.99 -6.22
N ARG A 138 15.51 8.36 -7.14
CA ARG A 138 15.21 9.76 -7.47
C ARG A 138 14.80 10.54 -6.23
N CYS A 139 13.91 9.98 -5.42
CA CYS A 139 13.49 10.60 -4.16
C CYS A 139 14.61 10.70 -3.13
N THR A 140 15.50 9.71 -3.07
CA THR A 140 16.67 9.72 -2.20
C THR A 140 17.58 10.89 -2.55
N GLN A 141 17.88 11.08 -3.84
CA GLN A 141 18.71 12.20 -4.31
C GLN A 141 18.05 13.56 -4.04
N LEU A 142 16.74 13.67 -4.25
CA LEU A 142 15.98 14.91 -4.01
C LEU A 142 15.99 15.31 -2.53
N LEU A 143 15.71 14.37 -1.63
CA LEU A 143 15.57 14.64 -0.19
C LEU A 143 16.90 14.68 0.56
N GLN A 144 17.98 14.09 0.02
CA GLN A 144 19.31 14.12 0.64
C GLN A 144 20.24 15.17 0.01
N GLY A 145 20.06 15.52 -1.26
CA GLY A 145 20.90 16.49 -1.99
C GLY A 145 20.61 17.96 -1.69
N SER A 146 19.57 18.27 -0.92
CA SER A 146 19.14 19.62 -0.56
C SER A 146 19.53 20.04 0.87
N VAL A 147 20.31 19.20 1.58
CA VAL A 147 21.02 19.58 2.81
C VAL A 147 22.42 20.08 2.39
N PRO A 148 22.78 21.35 2.64
CA PRO A 148 24.17 21.78 2.47
C PRO A 148 25.06 20.93 3.37
N ARG A 149 26.11 20.32 2.80
CA ARG A 149 27.17 19.67 3.57
C ARG A 149 27.93 20.67 4.42
#